data_AF-A0A7J8W0P9-F1
#
_entry.id   AF-A0A7J8W0P9-F1
#
_cell.length_a   1.000
_cell.length_b   1.000
_cell.length_c   1.000
_cell.angle_alpha   90.00
_cell.angle_beta   90.00
_cell.angle_gamma   90.00
#
_symmetry.space_group_name_H-M   'P 1'
#
loop_
_entity.id
_entity.type
_entity.pdbx_description
1 polymer ?
#
loop_
_entity_poly.entity_id
_entity_poly.type
_entity_poly.pdbx_seq_one_letter_code
_entity_poly.pdbx_strand_id
1 'polypeptide(L)'
;MAMAEAVLETERESLRACQLALEAKISERAVLLRKKQVMGAKEAAKQKVVADFMFFIEAIEKNDMETTNRFDEKAMKNTILTMMNDDSGGFGKKK
;
A
#
# COMPACT_ATOMS: atom_id res chain seq x y z
N MET A 1 -0.43 -43.97 34.36
CA MET A 1 -1.57 -43.10 33.97
C MET A 1 -1.22 -41.62 34.12
N ALA A 2 -0.86 -41.13 35.32
CA ALA A 2 -0.56 -39.70 35.55
C ALA A 2 0.51 -39.07 34.61
N MET A 3 1.58 -39.78 34.26
CA MET A 3 2.59 -39.25 33.31
C MET A 3 2.07 -39.13 31.88
N ALA A 4 1.19 -40.03 31.44
CA ALA A 4 0.63 -39.99 30.09
C ALA A 4 -0.38 -38.84 29.94
N GLU A 5 -1.16 -38.56 30.99
CA GLU A 5 -2.09 -37.41 31.03
C GLU A 5 -1.34 -36.08 31.04
N ALA A 6 -0.23 -35.98 31.78
CA ALA A 6 0.61 -34.78 31.78
C ALA A 6 1.23 -34.50 30.40
N VAL A 7 1.73 -35.53 29.71
CA VAL A 7 2.26 -35.39 28.35
C VAL A 7 1.17 -34.91 27.38
N LEU A 8 -0.03 -35.47 27.47
CA LEU A 8 -1.15 -35.11 26.59
C LEU A 8 -1.60 -33.65 26.81
N GLU A 9 -1.59 -33.16 28.05
CA GLU A 9 -1.89 -31.75 28.32
C GLU A 9 -0.80 -30.80 27.79
N THR A 10 0.48 -31.18 27.90
CA THR A 10 1.57 -30.37 27.31
C THR A 10 1.50 -30.30 25.78
N GLU A 11 1.11 -31.39 25.11
CA GLU A 11 0.90 -31.40 23.66
C GLU A 11 -0.28 -30.51 23.25
N ARG A 12 -1.36 -30.51 24.04
CA ARG A 12 -2.51 -29.61 23.84
C ARG A 12 -2.12 -28.15 24.00
N GLU A 13 -1.35 -27.82 25.03
CA GLU A 13 -0.83 -26.47 25.25
C GLU A 13 0.07 -26.01 24.10
N SER A 14 0.97 -26.89 23.65
CA SER A 14 1.83 -26.61 22.49
C SER A 14 1.01 -26.36 21.22
N LEU A 15 0.00 -27.20 20.97
CA LEU A 15 -0.90 -27.02 19.83
C LEU A 15 -1.66 -25.69 19.89
N ARG A 16 -2.19 -25.33 21.07
CA ARG A 16 -2.85 -24.03 21.29
C ARG A 16 -1.90 -22.87 21.01
N ALA A 17 -0.65 -22.95 21.47
CA ALA A 17 0.37 -21.93 21.21
C ALA A 17 0.68 -21.80 19.70
N CYS A 18 0.79 -22.92 19.00
CA CYS A 18 0.99 -22.93 17.54
C CYS A 18 -0.21 -22.32 16.80
N GLN A 19 -1.44 -22.60 17.22
CA GLN A 19 -2.65 -22.02 16.63
C GLN A 19 -2.67 -20.50 16.79
N LEU A 20 -2.40 -19.99 18.00
CA LEU A 20 -2.33 -18.55 18.26
C LEU A 20 -1.23 -17.87 17.43
N ALA A 21 -0.07 -18.52 17.29
CA ALA A 21 1.03 -18.00 16.47
C ALA A 21 0.64 -17.96 14.98
N LEU A 22 -0.08 -18.96 14.48
CA LEU A 22 -0.57 -19.00 13.11
C LEU A 22 -1.60 -17.89 12.85
N GLU A 23 -2.56 -17.69 13.75
CA GLU A 23 -3.55 -16.63 13.66
C GLU A 23 -2.89 -15.24 13.63
N ALA A 24 -1.89 -15.01 14.48
CA ALA A 24 -1.11 -13.78 14.47
C ALA A 24 -0.43 -13.53 13.12
N LYS A 25 0.16 -14.57 12.50
CA LYS A 25 0.80 -14.48 11.19
C LYS A 25 -0.20 -14.25 10.05
N ILE A 26 -1.38 -14.83 10.13
CA ILE A 26 -2.47 -14.58 9.16
C ILE A 26 -2.90 -13.10 9.22
N SER A 27 -3.07 -12.57 10.43
CA SER A 27 -3.42 -11.16 10.64
C SER A 27 -2.33 -10.21 10.12
N GLU A 28 -1.06 -10.49 10.45
CA GLU A 28 0.08 -9.73 9.93
C GLU A 28 0.12 -9.72 8.40
N ARG A 29 -0.08 -10.88 7.78
CA ARG A 29 -0.13 -11.01 6.31
C ARG A 29 -1.27 -10.20 5.71
N ALA A 30 -2.45 -10.19 6.32
CA ALA A 30 -3.58 -9.40 5.83
C ALA A 30 -3.28 -7.89 5.85
N VAL A 31 -2.63 -7.40 6.90
CA VAL A 31 -2.18 -5.99 6.99
C VAL A 31 -1.15 -5.69 5.91
N LEU A 32 -0.17 -6.58 5.69
CA LEU A 32 0.86 -6.39 4.67
C LEU A 32 0.29 -6.39 3.25
N LEU A 33 -0.69 -7.25 2.96
CA LEU A 33 -1.37 -7.25 1.65
C LEU A 33 -2.11 -5.94 1.41
N ARG A 34 -2.82 -5.42 2.41
CA ARG A 34 -3.48 -4.11 2.31
C ARG A 34 -2.45 -2.99 2.06
N LYS A 35 -1.33 -3.00 2.79
CA LYS A 35 -0.24 -2.03 2.59
C LYS A 35 0.34 -2.11 1.17
N LYS A 36 0.56 -3.32 0.65
CA LYS A 36 1.04 -3.53 -0.72
C LYS A 36 0.08 -2.95 -1.75
N GLN A 37 -1.23 -3.15 -1.58
CA GLN A 37 -2.25 -2.58 -2.47
C GLN A 37 -2.24 -1.05 -2.44
N VAL A 38 -2.20 -0.45 -1.25
CA VAL A 38 -2.14 1.02 -1.11
C VAL A 38 -0.87 1.59 -1.75
N MET A 39 0.28 0.96 -1.52
CA MET A 39 1.55 1.37 -2.14
C MET A 39 1.48 1.25 -3.67
N GLY A 40 0.92 0.16 -4.19
CA GLY A 40 0.73 -0.03 -5.63
C GLY A 40 -0.18 1.03 -6.25
N ALA A 41 -1.26 1.41 -5.57
CA ALA A 41 -2.15 2.48 -6.02
C ALA A 41 -1.45 3.85 -6.02
N LYS A 42 -0.67 4.15 -4.98
CA LYS A 42 0.15 5.38 -4.93
C LYS A 42 1.15 5.44 -6.07
N GLU A 43 1.83 4.33 -6.36
CA GLU A 43 2.81 4.26 -7.44
C GLU A 43 2.16 4.42 -8.82
N ALA A 44 1.02 3.75 -9.05
CA ALA A 44 0.26 3.91 -10.29
C ALA A 44 -0.20 5.36 -10.50
N ALA A 45 -0.61 6.05 -9.43
CA ALA A 45 -0.97 7.46 -9.51
C ALA A 45 0.24 8.36 -9.87
N LYS A 46 1.43 8.10 -9.32
CA LYS A 46 2.68 8.80 -9.69
C LYS A 46 3.02 8.59 -11.17
N GLN A 47 2.93 7.34 -11.65
CA GLN A 47 3.18 7.00 -13.06
C GLN A 47 2.18 7.70 -13.99
N LYS A 48 0.91 7.81 -13.59
CA LYS A 48 -0.10 8.53 -14.36
C LYS A 48 0.25 10.00 -14.54
N VAL A 49 0.69 10.68 -13.48
CA VAL A 49 1.10 12.10 -13.57
C VAL A 49 2.24 12.29 -14.57
N VAL A 50 3.24 11.40 -14.55
CA VAL A 50 4.36 11.45 -15.50
C VAL A 50 3.85 11.21 -16.93
N ALA A 51 2.98 10.23 -17.14
CA ALA A 51 2.43 9.92 -18.46
C ALA A 51 1.59 11.09 -19.02
N ASP A 52 0.72 11.69 -18.21
CA ASP A 52 -0.09 12.84 -18.60
C ASP A 52 0.81 14.04 -18.96
N PHE A 53 1.89 14.26 -18.22
CA PHE A 53 2.84 15.34 -18.50
C PHE A 53 3.63 15.09 -19.80
N MET A 54 4.12 13.87 -20.03
CA MET A 54 4.80 13.52 -21.28
C MET A 54 3.88 13.69 -22.49
N PHE A 55 2.61 13.27 -22.37
CA PHE A 55 1.61 13.45 -23.42
C PHE A 55 1.36 14.94 -23.73
N PHE A 56 1.36 15.80 -22.71
CA PHE A 56 1.29 17.24 -22.90
C PHE A 56 2.52 17.80 -23.66
N ILE A 57 3.74 17.39 -23.29
CA ILE A 57 4.96 17.81 -24.00
C ILE A 57 4.92 17.38 -25.47
N GLU A 58 4.50 16.13 -25.75
CA GLU A 58 4.35 15.65 -27.13
C GLU A 58 3.32 16.47 -27.94
N ALA A 59 2.23 16.91 -27.31
CA ALA A 59 1.24 17.75 -27.96
C ALA A 59 1.82 19.11 -28.36
N ILE A 60 2.66 19.71 -27.51
CA ILE A 60 3.39 20.94 -27.82
C ILE A 60 4.33 20.73 -29.00
N GLU A 61 5.12 19.65 -28.98
CA GLU A 61 6.06 19.32 -30.07
C GLU A 61 5.36 19.14 -31.41
N LYS A 62 4.13 18.61 -31.40
CA LYS A 62 3.30 18.39 -32.60
C LYS A 62 2.45 19.61 -33.00
N ASN A 63 2.54 20.73 -32.29
CA ASN A 63 1.62 21.89 -32.43
C ASN A 63 0.13 21.50 -32.31
N ASP A 64 -0.19 20.46 -31.55
CA ASP A 64 -1.57 20.07 -31.25
C ASP A 64 -2.15 20.99 -30.17
N MET A 65 -2.69 22.11 -30.62
CA MET A 65 -3.30 23.12 -29.75
C MET A 65 -4.59 22.64 -29.08
N GLU A 66 -5.29 21.65 -29.65
CA GLU A 66 -6.50 21.10 -29.03
C GLU A 66 -6.14 20.35 -27.75
N THR A 67 -5.14 19.46 -27.83
CA THR A 67 -4.66 18.69 -26.68
C THR A 67 -3.93 19.58 -25.67
N THR A 68 -3.11 20.51 -26.14
CA THR A 68 -2.37 21.45 -25.28
C THR A 68 -3.31 22.32 -24.44
N ASN A 69 -4.39 22.83 -25.03
CA ASN A 69 -5.36 23.69 -24.31
C ASN A 69 -6.22 22.92 -23.30
N ARG A 70 -6.28 21.59 -23.39
CA ARG A 70 -7.00 20.74 -22.42
C ARG A 70 -6.18 20.40 -21.19
N PHE A 71 -4.89 20.75 -21.17
CA PHE A 71 -4.02 20.45 -20.03
C PHE A 71 -4.38 21.32 -18.82
N ASP A 72 -4.81 20.67 -17.73
CA ASP A 72 -5.12 21.35 -16.47
C ASP A 72 -3.89 21.38 -15.55
N GLU A 73 -3.08 22.43 -15.71
CA GLU A 73 -1.89 22.68 -14.90
C GLU A 73 -2.22 22.74 -13.39
N LYS A 74 -3.37 23.32 -13.03
CA LYS A 74 -3.77 23.50 -11.64
C LYS A 74 -4.11 22.16 -11.00
N ALA A 75 -4.87 21.32 -11.70
CA ALA A 75 -5.16 19.96 -11.25
C ALA A 75 -3.88 19.13 -11.08
N MET A 76 -2.94 19.23 -12.01
CA MET A 76 -1.66 18.51 -11.91
C MET A 76 -0.83 18.97 -10.71
N LYS A 77 -0.66 20.29 -10.50
CA LYS A 77 0.04 20.82 -9.33
C LYS A 77 -0.58 20.38 -8.01
N ASN A 78 -1.91 20.43 -7.91
CA ASN A 78 -2.63 19.99 -6.71
C ASN A 78 -2.43 18.48 -6.47
N THR A 79 -2.41 17.68 -7.53
CA THR A 79 -2.17 16.24 -7.45
C THR A 79 -0.76 15.95 -6.92
N ILE A 80 0.27 16.61 -7.46
CA ILE A 80 1.66 16.49 -6.99
C ILE A 80 1.78 16.93 -5.53
N LEU A 81 1.17 18.06 -5.16
CA LEU A 81 1.19 18.56 -3.78
C LEU A 81 0.55 17.57 -2.80
N THR A 82 -0.58 16.97 -3.19
CA THR A 82 -1.25 15.93 -2.39
C THR A 82 -0.34 14.72 -2.21
N MET A 83 0.32 14.25 -3.28
CA MET A 83 1.26 13.13 -3.21
C MET A 83 2.47 13.42 -2.31
N MET A 84 3.00 14.65 -2.33
CA MET A 84 4.12 15.05 -1.47
C MET A 84 3.72 15.13 0.00
N ASN A 85 2.50 15.59 0.29
CA ASN A 85 2.00 15.70 1.66
C ASN A 85 1.57 14.35 2.25
N ASP A 86 1.11 13.41 1.42
CA ASP A 86 0.70 12.06 1.83
C ASP A 86 1.84 11.16 2.32
N ASP A 87 3.09 11.55 2.09
CA ASP A 87 4.27 10.84 2.59
C ASP A 87 4.68 11.30 4.01
N SER A 88 3.98 12.30 4.59
CA SER A 88 4.24 12.82 5.95
C SER A 88 3.34 12.23 7.07
N GLY A 89 2.37 11.38 6.73
CA GLY A 89 1.40 10.79 7.68
C GLY A 89 1.81 9.41 8.20
N GLY A 90 2.56 9.37 9.29
CA GLY A 90 3.01 8.12 9.92
C GLY A 90 1.90 7.25 10.50
N PHE A 91 2.09 5.93 10.49
CA PHE A 91 1.42 5.01 11.43
C PHE A 91 2.41 3.96 11.92
N GLY A 92 3.31 4.45 12.77
CA GLY A 92 4.23 3.70 13.60
C GLY A 92 4.29 4.26 15.03
N LYS A 93 3.18 4.78 15.57
CA LYS A 93 3.07 4.91 17.03
C LYS A 93 2.63 3.56 17.57
N LYS A 94 3.62 2.74 17.93
CA LYS A 94 3.43 1.68 18.92
C LYS A 94 2.90 2.37 20.20
N LYS A 95 1.66 2.07 20.58
CA LYS A 95 1.25 2.10 21.98
C LYS A 95 1.43 0.69 22.52
#